data_AF-A0A257H3V6-F1
#
_entry.id   AF-A0A257H3V6-F1
#
_cell.length_a   1.000
_cell.length_b   1.000
_cell.length_c   1.000
_cell.angle_alpha   90.00
_cell.angle_beta   90.00
_cell.angle_gamma   90.00
#
_symmetry.space_group_name_H-M   'P 1'
#
loop_
_entity.id
_entity.type
_entity.pdbx_description
1 polymer ?
#
loop_
_entity_poly.entity_id
_entity_poly.type
_entity_poly.pdbx_seq_one_letter_code
_entity_poly.pdbx_strand_id
1 'polypeptide(L)'
;MPSVTWDDCVVAAIAWGWIDAVRKSLDETSFLQRLTPRRARSNWSQKNVQHAERLIAQGRMQAPGLAQVAAARSDGRWATAYAGSATMVIPEDFLAALQQDPAALAFYATLKRQSQFAIYYRLHSAKRPETRQKRMAELLAKLGRGESP
;
A
#
# COMPACT_ATOMS: atom_id res chain seq x y z
N MET A 1 2.50 27.99 -9.48
CA MET A 1 3.51 27.45 -10.41
C MET A 1 2.90 26.28 -11.16
N PRO A 2 2.70 26.34 -12.48
CA PRO A 2 2.26 25.19 -13.27
C PRO A 2 3.27 24.04 -13.17
N SER A 3 2.82 22.84 -12.85
CA SER A 3 3.67 21.64 -12.73
C SER A 3 2.82 20.37 -12.91
N VAL A 4 3.47 19.25 -13.20
CA VAL A 4 2.83 17.94 -13.16
C VAL A 4 2.49 17.56 -11.73
N THR A 5 1.34 16.93 -11.54
CA THR A 5 0.95 16.38 -10.25
C THR A 5 1.55 15.00 -10.04
N TRP A 6 1.49 14.50 -8.80
CA TRP A 6 1.80 13.10 -8.53
C TRP A 6 0.92 12.15 -9.36
N ASP A 7 -0.36 12.50 -9.54
CA ASP A 7 -1.31 11.64 -10.26
C ASP A 7 -0.93 11.54 -11.74
N ASP A 8 -0.50 12.65 -12.35
CA ASP A 8 -0.01 12.68 -13.74
C ASP A 8 1.18 11.71 -13.93
N CYS A 9 2.15 11.77 -13.00
CA CYS A 9 3.32 10.90 -13.02
C CYS A 9 2.95 9.42 -12.84
N VAL A 10 2.07 9.10 -11.88
CA VAL A 10 1.71 7.70 -11.57
C VAL A 10 0.86 7.08 -12.67
N VAL A 11 -0.11 7.83 -13.21
CA VAL A 11 -0.95 7.34 -14.32
C VAL A 11 -0.09 7.05 -15.55
N ALA A 12 0.86 7.94 -15.88
CA ALA A 12 1.80 7.69 -16.97
C ALA A 12 2.69 6.46 -16.70
N ALA A 13 3.20 6.31 -15.47
CA ALA A 13 4.03 5.17 -15.07
C ALA A 13 3.27 3.84 -15.19
N ILE A 14 2.01 3.77 -14.75
CA ILE A 14 1.18 2.57 -14.83
C ILE A 14 1.02 2.10 -16.28
N ALA A 15 0.80 3.02 -17.22
CA ALA A 15 0.65 2.71 -18.64
C ALA A 15 1.86 1.92 -19.19
N TRP A 16 3.05 2.18 -18.67
CA TRP A 16 4.31 1.54 -19.07
C TRP A 16 4.77 0.43 -18.13
N GLY A 17 3.96 0.01 -17.15
CA GLY A 17 4.32 -1.06 -16.21
C GLY A 17 5.29 -0.63 -15.12
N TRP A 18 5.37 0.66 -14.84
CA TRP A 18 6.15 1.24 -13.74
C TRP A 18 5.27 1.47 -12.50
N ILE A 19 5.91 1.79 -11.38
CA ILE A 19 5.27 2.12 -10.11
C ILE A 19 6.03 3.26 -9.43
N ASP A 20 5.30 4.07 -8.67
CA ASP A 20 5.86 5.04 -7.76
C ASP A 20 6.45 4.38 -6.50
N ALA A 21 7.50 5.00 -5.99
CA ALA A 21 8.14 4.57 -4.76
C ALA A 21 8.26 5.77 -3.82
N VAL A 22 9.41 5.88 -3.14
CA VAL A 22 9.65 6.92 -2.15
C VAL A 22 9.46 8.31 -2.78
N ARG A 23 8.62 9.11 -2.12
CA ARG A 23 8.52 10.55 -2.30
C ARG A 23 9.35 11.23 -1.21
N LYS A 24 10.10 12.27 -1.57
CA LYS A 24 10.85 13.12 -0.63
C LYS A 24 10.55 14.58 -0.91
N SER A 25 10.38 15.39 0.13
CA SER A 25 10.46 16.85 -0.05
C SER A 25 11.87 17.20 -0.50
N LEU A 26 11.97 18.14 -1.44
CA LEU A 26 13.24 18.71 -1.89
C LEU A 26 13.41 20.11 -1.29
N ASP A 27 12.36 20.91 -1.37
CA ASP A 27 12.25 22.25 -0.78
C ASP A 27 10.78 22.55 -0.39
N GLU A 28 10.48 23.80 -0.05
CA GLU A 28 9.16 24.29 0.37
C GLU A 28 8.06 24.12 -0.70
N THR A 29 8.45 24.05 -1.97
CA THR A 29 7.53 24.06 -3.12
C THR A 29 7.66 22.84 -4.02
N SER A 30 8.66 22.00 -3.80
CA SER A 30 9.00 20.89 -4.70
C SER A 30 9.30 19.57 -3.98
N PHE A 31 9.17 18.47 -4.72
CA PHE A 31 9.41 17.12 -4.21
C PHE A 31 10.05 16.24 -5.28
N LEU A 32 10.80 15.25 -4.82
CA LEU A 32 11.32 14.17 -5.65
C LEU A 32 10.36 12.98 -5.58
N GLN A 33 9.95 12.47 -6.73
CA GLN A 33 9.17 11.24 -6.84
C GLN A 33 9.97 10.20 -7.62
N ARG A 34 10.33 9.10 -6.94
CA ARG A 34 10.96 7.98 -7.64
C ARG A 34 9.90 7.18 -8.39
N LEU A 35 10.14 6.94 -9.68
CA LEU A 35 9.42 5.96 -10.50
C LEU A 35 10.38 4.83 -10.85
N THR A 36 9.92 3.59 -10.78
CA THR A 36 10.73 2.40 -11.13
C THR A 36 9.90 1.36 -11.86
N PRO A 37 10.50 0.55 -12.75
CA PRO A 37 9.83 -0.61 -13.32
C PRO A 37 9.27 -1.53 -12.22
N ARG A 38 8.06 -2.07 -12.41
CA ARG A 38 7.52 -3.08 -11.50
C ARG A 38 8.37 -4.35 -11.57
N ARG A 39 8.69 -4.89 -10.39
CA ARG A 39 9.28 -6.22 -10.27
C ARG A 39 8.18 -7.27 -10.35
N ALA A 40 8.54 -8.50 -10.68
CA ALA A 40 7.60 -9.61 -10.82
C ALA A 40 6.62 -9.76 -9.64
N ARG A 41 7.07 -9.47 -8.41
CA ARG A 41 6.26 -9.59 -7.18
C ARG A 41 5.79 -8.26 -6.59
N SER A 42 5.87 -7.15 -7.33
CA SER A 42 5.41 -5.83 -6.85
C SER A 42 3.92 -5.86 -6.51
N ASN A 43 3.55 -5.32 -5.35
CA ASN A 43 2.16 -5.24 -4.92
C ASN A 43 1.36 -4.23 -5.76
N TRP A 44 0.04 -4.39 -5.75
CA TRP A 44 -0.91 -3.44 -6.34
C TRP A 44 -1.76 -2.83 -5.23
N SER A 45 -2.00 -1.52 -5.34
CA SER A 45 -3.02 -0.83 -4.56
C SER A 45 -4.31 -0.81 -5.36
N GLN A 46 -5.46 -0.73 -4.68
CA GLN A 46 -6.76 -0.57 -5.34
C GLN A 46 -6.80 0.69 -6.23
N LYS A 47 -6.16 1.79 -5.79
CA LYS A 47 -6.03 3.01 -6.60
C LYS A 47 -5.27 2.75 -7.91
N ASN A 48 -4.16 2.01 -7.87
CA ASN A 48 -3.40 1.67 -9.07
C ASN A 48 -4.15 0.70 -9.99
N VAL A 49 -4.92 -0.22 -9.41
CA VAL A 49 -5.84 -1.09 -10.17
C VAL A 49 -6.87 -0.24 -10.91
N GLN A 50 -7.55 0.68 -10.23
CA GLN A 50 -8.55 1.57 -10.84
C GLN A 50 -7.95 2.42 -11.97
N HIS A 51 -6.75 2.98 -11.78
CA HIS A 51 -6.06 3.71 -12.84
C HIS A 51 -5.73 2.82 -14.04
N ALA A 52 -5.22 1.61 -13.79
CA ALA A 52 -4.91 0.67 -14.86
C ALA A 52 -6.18 0.26 -15.62
N GLU A 53 -7.28 -0.04 -14.94
CA GLU A 53 -8.57 -0.37 -15.58
C GLU A 53 -9.09 0.76 -16.45
N ARG A 54 -9.05 2.00 -15.94
CA ARG A 54 -9.40 3.19 -16.72
C ARG A 54 -8.52 3.33 -17.96
N LEU A 55 -7.21 3.14 -17.84
CA LEU A 55 -6.27 3.24 -18.96
C LEU A 55 -6.49 2.13 -19.99
N ILE A 56 -6.83 0.91 -19.55
CA ILE A 56 -7.19 -0.22 -20.44
C ILE A 56 -8.43 0.16 -21.23
N ALA A 57 -9.49 0.61 -20.56
CA ALA A 57 -10.74 1.01 -21.21
C ALA A 57 -10.56 2.15 -22.22
N GLN A 58 -9.58 3.03 -21.97
CA GLN A 58 -9.22 4.14 -22.86
C GLN A 58 -8.24 3.74 -23.99
N GLY A 59 -7.76 2.50 -24.06
CA GLY A 59 -6.74 2.09 -25.03
C GLY A 59 -5.37 2.77 -24.83
N ARG A 60 -5.10 3.29 -23.63
CA ARG A 60 -3.89 4.07 -23.32
C ARG A 60 -2.77 3.26 -22.65
N MET A 61 -3.06 2.03 -22.26
CA MET A 61 -2.05 1.11 -21.75
C MET A 61 -1.07 0.70 -22.85
N GLN A 62 0.21 0.60 -22.49
CA GLN A 62 1.26 0.11 -23.38
C GLN A 62 1.54 -1.37 -23.11
N ALA A 63 2.20 -2.05 -24.05
CA ALA A 63 2.49 -3.47 -23.95
C ALA A 63 3.18 -3.88 -22.62
N PRO A 64 4.19 -3.15 -22.10
CA PRO A 64 4.78 -3.49 -20.80
C PRO A 64 3.81 -3.33 -19.62
N GLY A 65 2.92 -2.33 -19.67
CA GLY A 65 1.87 -2.15 -18.65
C GLY A 65 0.86 -3.29 -18.66
N LEU A 66 0.38 -3.67 -19.85
CA LEU A 66 -0.54 -4.81 -20.01
C LEU A 66 0.09 -6.11 -19.52
N ALA A 67 1.37 -6.35 -19.77
CA ALA A 67 2.09 -7.52 -19.26
C ALA A 67 2.10 -7.56 -17.72
N GLN A 68 2.30 -6.42 -17.06
CA GLN A 68 2.26 -6.34 -15.59
C GLN A 68 0.85 -6.59 -15.03
N VAL A 69 -0.19 -6.10 -15.72
CA VAL A 69 -1.60 -6.37 -15.36
C VAL A 69 -1.89 -7.87 -15.48
N ALA A 70 -1.53 -8.49 -16.61
CA ALA A 70 -1.75 -9.91 -16.85
C ALA A 70 -1.05 -10.78 -15.80
N ALA A 71 0.23 -10.49 -15.50
CA ALA A 71 0.99 -11.20 -14.47
C ALA A 71 0.37 -11.05 -13.07
N ALA A 72 -0.13 -9.86 -12.72
CA ALA A 72 -0.77 -9.63 -11.43
C ALA A 72 -2.14 -10.31 -11.31
N ARG A 73 -2.86 -10.46 -12.42
CA ARG A 73 -4.12 -11.21 -12.47
C ARG A 73 -3.87 -12.71 -12.32
N SER A 74 -2.85 -13.25 -12.99
CA SER A 74 -2.55 -14.69 -12.94
C SER A 74 -2.05 -15.15 -11.57
N ASP A 75 -1.29 -14.31 -10.86
CA ASP A 75 -0.76 -14.65 -9.54
C ASP A 75 -1.56 -14.11 -8.34
N GLY A 76 -2.76 -13.57 -8.62
CA GLY A 76 -3.72 -13.12 -7.61
C GLY A 76 -3.44 -11.76 -6.97
N ARG A 77 -2.27 -11.14 -7.21
CA ARG A 77 -1.95 -9.81 -6.65
C ARG A 77 -2.94 -8.72 -7.04
N TRP A 78 -3.58 -8.86 -8.19
CA TRP A 78 -4.62 -7.95 -8.67
C TRP A 78 -5.86 -8.00 -7.77
N ALA A 79 -6.34 -9.21 -7.48
CA ALA A 79 -7.51 -9.42 -6.62
C ALA A 79 -7.24 -9.05 -5.16
N THR A 80 -6.01 -9.25 -4.67
CA THR A 80 -5.63 -8.92 -3.30
C THR A 80 -5.07 -7.50 -3.13
N ALA A 81 -5.33 -6.60 -4.10
CA ALA A 81 -4.81 -5.24 -4.06
C ALA A 81 -5.22 -4.52 -2.76
N TYR A 82 -4.26 -3.87 -2.10
CA TYR A 82 -4.49 -3.25 -0.79
C TYR A 82 -5.27 -1.94 -0.93
N ALA A 83 -6.15 -1.67 0.03
CA ALA A 83 -6.93 -0.45 0.12
C ALA A 83 -6.05 0.77 0.46
N GLY A 84 -6.52 1.97 0.13
CA GLY A 84 -5.86 3.20 0.56
C GLY A 84 -6.12 3.48 2.04
N SER A 85 -5.34 4.39 2.64
CA SER A 85 -5.51 4.81 4.04
C SER A 85 -6.93 5.29 4.38
N ALA A 86 -7.64 5.89 3.42
CA ALA A 86 -9.03 6.31 3.62
C ALA A 86 -9.99 5.11 3.78
N THR A 87 -9.86 4.09 2.93
CA THR A 87 -10.82 2.98 2.83
C THR A 87 -10.36 1.69 3.50
N MET A 88 -9.16 1.65 4.06
CA MET A 88 -8.66 0.45 4.74
C MET A 88 -9.53 0.06 5.94
N VAL A 89 -9.65 -1.25 6.11
CA VAL A 89 -10.28 -1.89 7.28
C VAL A 89 -9.20 -2.71 7.97
N ILE A 90 -9.07 -2.54 9.28
CA ILE A 90 -8.10 -3.28 10.08
C ILE A 90 -8.63 -4.71 10.26
N PRO A 91 -7.79 -5.75 10.08
CA PRO A 91 -8.23 -7.13 10.24
C PRO A 91 -8.85 -7.41 11.62
N GLU A 92 -9.99 -8.09 11.64
CA GLU A 92 -10.75 -8.38 12.87
C GLU A 92 -9.94 -9.22 13.85
N ASP A 93 -9.13 -10.16 13.36
CA ASP A 93 -8.27 -10.99 14.20
C ASP A 93 -7.17 -10.18 14.90
N PHE A 94 -6.67 -9.11 14.26
CA PHE A 94 -5.77 -8.16 14.92
C PHE A 94 -6.49 -7.37 16.00
N LEU A 95 -7.72 -6.92 15.76
CA LEU A 95 -8.52 -6.21 16.77
C LEU A 95 -8.86 -7.11 17.96
N ALA A 96 -9.21 -8.37 17.72
CA ALA A 96 -9.46 -9.36 18.77
C ALA A 96 -8.22 -9.63 19.61
N ALA A 97 -7.05 -9.74 18.98
CA ALA A 97 -5.78 -9.90 19.70
C ALA A 97 -5.42 -8.63 20.50
N LEU A 98 -5.67 -7.45 19.94
CA LEU A 98 -5.44 -6.17 20.61
C LEU A 98 -6.29 -6.01 21.88
N GLN A 99 -7.53 -6.52 21.89
CA GLN A 99 -8.41 -6.49 23.06
C GLN A 99 -7.87 -7.30 24.26
N GLN A 100 -6.96 -8.24 24.03
CA GLN A 100 -6.33 -9.03 25.09
C GLN A 100 -5.18 -8.28 25.81
N ASP A 101 -4.77 -7.12 25.29
CA ASP A 101 -3.71 -6.29 25.87
C ASP A 101 -4.23 -4.84 26.08
N PRO A 102 -4.67 -4.49 27.30
CA PRO A 102 -5.21 -3.17 27.60
C PRO A 102 -4.23 -2.01 27.33
N ALA A 103 -2.93 -2.24 27.51
CA ALA A 103 -1.92 -1.21 27.27
C ALA A 103 -1.76 -0.95 25.76
N ALA A 104 -1.67 -2.02 24.97
CA ALA A 104 -1.62 -1.92 23.51
C ALA A 104 -2.91 -1.30 22.94
N LEU A 105 -4.07 -1.66 23.48
CA LEU A 105 -5.37 -1.11 23.07
C LEU A 105 -5.45 0.40 23.34
N ALA A 106 -5.04 0.84 24.54
CA ALA A 106 -5.02 2.26 24.90
C ALA A 106 -4.10 3.06 23.97
N PHE A 107 -2.91 2.55 23.68
CA PHE A 107 -1.98 3.23 22.78
C PHE A 107 -2.48 3.23 21.34
N TYR A 108 -3.04 2.12 20.85
CA TYR A 108 -3.64 2.03 19.51
C TYR A 108 -4.73 3.10 19.28
N ALA A 109 -5.55 3.38 20.30
CA ALA A 109 -6.59 4.41 20.22
C ALA A 109 -6.04 5.83 19.98
N THR A 110 -4.77 6.09 20.33
CA THR A 110 -4.10 7.38 20.09
C THR A 110 -3.51 7.50 18.68
N LEU A 111 -3.43 6.40 17.92
CA LEU A 111 -2.74 6.38 16.65
C LEU A 111 -3.47 7.18 15.57
N LYS A 112 -2.71 8.02 14.88
CA LYS A 112 -3.15 8.66 13.64
C LYS A 112 -3.39 7.61 12.55
N ARG A 113 -4.26 7.95 11.59
CA ARG A 113 -4.61 7.09 10.45
C ARG A 113 -3.40 6.57 9.66
N GLN A 114 -2.32 7.37 9.57
CA GLN A 114 -1.06 6.95 8.93
C GLN A 114 -0.40 5.76 9.63
N SER A 115 -0.35 5.77 10.97
CA SER A 115 0.21 4.66 11.75
C SER A 115 -0.68 3.42 11.69
N GLN A 116 -2.00 3.61 11.73
CA GLN A 116 -2.96 2.52 11.49
C GLN A 116 -2.77 1.90 10.09
N PHE A 117 -2.43 2.73 9.08
CA PHE A 117 -2.17 2.24 7.73
C PHE A 117 -0.91 1.39 7.64
N ALA A 118 0.12 1.71 8.42
CA ALA A 118 1.30 0.88 8.53
C ALA A 118 0.97 -0.51 9.11
N ILE A 119 0.10 -0.59 10.12
CA ILE A 119 -0.41 -1.85 10.70
C ILE A 119 -1.16 -2.65 9.62
N TYR A 120 -2.19 -2.02 9.03
CA TYR A 120 -2.99 -2.61 7.96
C TYR A 120 -2.11 -3.18 6.85
N TYR A 121 -1.21 -2.36 6.30
CA TYR A 121 -0.37 -2.74 5.19
C TYR A 121 0.61 -3.86 5.55
N ARG A 122 1.21 -3.85 6.75
CA ARG A 122 2.11 -4.92 7.20
C ARG A 122 1.38 -6.26 7.31
N LEU A 123 0.15 -6.28 7.81
CA LEU A 123 -0.65 -7.50 7.93
C LEU A 123 -1.16 -7.96 6.56
N HIS A 124 -1.73 -7.05 5.76
CA HIS A 124 -2.32 -7.35 4.45
C HIS A 124 -1.27 -7.80 3.42
N SER A 125 -0.06 -7.24 3.46
CA SER A 125 1.02 -7.60 2.52
C SER A 125 1.75 -8.90 2.86
N ALA A 126 1.45 -9.53 4.00
CA ALA A 126 2.09 -10.77 4.42
C ALA A 126 1.47 -11.98 3.71
N LYS A 127 2.19 -12.52 2.71
CA LYS A 127 1.70 -13.63 1.87
C LYS A 127 1.69 -14.99 2.57
N ARG A 128 2.53 -15.17 3.59
CA ARG A 128 2.68 -16.44 4.32
C ARG A 128 2.03 -16.31 5.70
N PRO A 129 1.20 -17.27 6.14
CA PRO A 129 0.56 -17.23 7.45
C PRO A 129 1.54 -17.01 8.61
N GLU A 130 2.70 -17.67 8.57
CA GLU A 130 3.72 -17.58 9.62
C GLU A 130 4.33 -16.17 9.66
N THR A 131 4.55 -15.56 8.50
CA THR A 131 5.04 -14.17 8.41
C THR A 131 4.00 -13.19 8.93
N ARG A 132 2.71 -13.43 8.64
CA ARG A 132 1.62 -12.59 9.12
C ARG A 132 1.50 -12.66 10.64
N GLN A 133 1.56 -13.87 11.20
CA GLN A 133 1.47 -14.10 12.64
C GLN A 133 2.67 -13.48 13.38
N LYS A 134 3.89 -13.62 12.85
CA LYS A 134 5.07 -12.94 13.38
C LYS A 134 4.90 -11.41 13.39
N ARG A 135 4.47 -10.81 12.28
CA ARG A 135 4.22 -9.36 12.19
C ARG A 135 3.15 -8.91 13.16
N MET A 136 2.08 -9.68 13.34
CA MET A 136 1.03 -9.39 14.30
C MET A 136 1.58 -9.35 15.73
N ALA A 137 2.35 -10.37 16.13
CA ALA A 137 2.98 -10.41 17.45
C ALA A 137 3.95 -9.22 17.67
N GLU A 138 4.78 -8.88 16.67
CA GLU A 138 5.68 -7.73 16.74
C GLU A 138 4.92 -6.39 16.88
N LEU A 139 3.81 -6.24 16.14
CA LEU A 139 2.97 -5.04 16.20
C LEU A 139 2.32 -4.90 17.57
N LEU A 140 1.71 -5.96 18.11
CA LEU A 140 1.11 -5.94 19.45
C LEU A 140 2.15 -5.60 20.52
N ALA A 141 3.33 -6.24 20.47
CA ALA A 141 4.41 -5.96 21.42
C ALA A 141 4.91 -4.51 21.36
N LYS A 142 5.01 -3.91 20.16
CA LYS A 142 5.34 -2.49 20.00
C LYS A 142 4.27 -1.59 20.63
N LEU A 143 3.00 -1.85 20.32
CA LEU A 143 1.89 -1.06 20.83
C LEU A 143 1.82 -1.14 22.37
N GLY A 144 2.05 -2.32 22.95
CA GLY A 144 2.10 -2.50 24.41
C GLY A 144 3.23 -1.72 25.09
N ARG A 145 4.30 -1.39 24.36
CA ARG A 145 5.39 -0.50 24.82
C ARG A 145 5.14 0.99 24.53
N GLY A 146 4.00 1.35 23.94
CA GLY A 146 3.72 2.73 23.52
C GLY A 146 4.52 3.17 22.30
N GLU A 147 5.01 2.22 21.48
CA GLU A 147 5.79 2.51 20.28
C GLU A 147 4.92 2.48 19.02
N SER A 148 5.10 3.47 18.15
CA SER A 148 4.46 3.46 16.83
C SER A 148 5.01 2.33 15.92
N PRO A 149 4.15 1.74 15.07
CA PRO A 149 4.47 0.60 14.22
C PRO A 149 5.58 0.82 13.18
#